data_AF-A0A4Z0P3J0-F1
#
_entry.id   AF-A0A4Z0P3J0-F1
#
_cell.length_a   1.000
_cell.length_b   1.000
_cell.length_c   1.000
_cell.angle_alpha   90.00
_cell.angle_beta   90.00
_cell.angle_gamma   90.00
#
_symmetry.space_group_name_H-M   'P 1'
#
loop_
_entity.id
_entity.type
_entity.pdbx_description
1 polymer ?
#
loop_
_entity_poly.entity_id
_entity_poly.type
_entity_poly.pdbx_seq_one_letter_code
_entity_poly.pdbx_strand_id
1 'polypeptide(L)'
;MSLQSDEQKAEAAEKAVLARHDELMAQMDQLYDLRQQLQKTAPADTVMAGRQRRALLAADAGMMTWMHQYHRPADTTKVERRLTYYAQQQHYIDSVGHLFRTSIDSARLLLKTGSR
;
A
#
# COMPACT_ATOMS: atom_id res chain seq x y z
N MET A 1 1.08 -34.54 -13.47
CA MET A 1 1.73 -33.95 -12.27
C MET A 1 1.88 -32.42 -12.32
N SER A 2 1.96 -31.76 -13.49
CA SER A 2 2.14 -30.29 -13.56
C SER A 2 0.98 -29.46 -13.00
N LEU A 3 -0.27 -29.84 -13.31
CA LEU A 3 -1.47 -29.06 -12.94
C LEU A 3 -1.63 -28.83 -11.43
N GLN A 4 -1.32 -29.85 -10.60
CA GLN A 4 -1.35 -29.72 -9.15
C GLN A 4 -0.28 -28.75 -8.62
N SER A 5 0.90 -28.72 -9.26
CA SER A 5 1.96 -27.79 -8.89
C SER A 5 1.61 -26.36 -9.28
N ASP A 6 0.92 -26.16 -10.39
CA ASP A 6 0.55 -24.82 -10.86
C ASP A 6 -0.62 -24.23 -10.06
N GLU A 7 -1.57 -25.07 -9.61
CA GLU A 7 -2.62 -24.66 -8.67
C GLU A 7 -2.03 -24.17 -7.34
N GLN A 8 -1.09 -24.91 -6.77
CA GLN A 8 -0.37 -24.52 -5.55
C GLN A 8 0.38 -23.20 -5.71
N LYS A 9 0.97 -22.94 -6.88
CA LYS A 9 1.61 -21.64 -7.18
C LYS A 9 0.58 -20.51 -7.21
N ALA A 10 -0.60 -20.74 -7.77
CA ALA A 10 -1.65 -19.72 -7.81
C ALA A 10 -2.16 -19.38 -6.40
N GLU A 11 -2.37 -20.39 -5.54
CA GLU A 11 -2.72 -20.17 -4.14
C GLU A 11 -1.63 -19.42 -3.37
N ALA A 12 -0.36 -19.76 -3.58
CA ALA A 12 0.76 -19.07 -2.96
C ALA A 12 0.85 -17.61 -3.41
N ALA A 13 0.60 -17.34 -4.70
CA ALA A 13 0.57 -15.98 -5.25
C ALA A 13 -0.58 -15.15 -4.67
N GLU A 14 -1.78 -15.73 -4.52
CA GLU A 14 -2.91 -15.08 -3.84
C GLU A 14 -2.54 -14.71 -2.40
N LYS A 15 -1.98 -15.67 -1.64
CA LYS A 15 -1.56 -15.44 -0.25
C LYS A 15 -0.51 -14.34 -0.14
N ALA A 16 0.45 -14.28 -1.07
CA ALA A 16 1.49 -13.24 -1.07
C ALA A 16 0.87 -11.84 -1.25
N VAL A 17 -0.06 -11.70 -2.20
CA VAL A 17 -0.76 -10.43 -2.44
C VAL A 17 -1.57 -10.00 -1.21
N LEU A 18 -2.31 -10.94 -0.60
CA LEU A 18 -3.13 -10.65 0.59
C LEU A 18 -2.29 -10.36 1.83
N ALA A 19 -1.18 -11.08 2.04
CA ALA A 19 -0.25 -10.78 3.13
C ALA A 19 0.31 -9.37 3.00
N ARG A 20 0.62 -8.94 1.77
CA ARG A 20 1.08 -7.57 1.51
C ARG A 20 -0.02 -6.54 1.79
N HIS A 21 -1.27 -6.85 1.46
CA HIS A 21 -2.42 -6.03 1.84
C HIS A 21 -2.49 -5.85 3.35
N ASP A 22 -2.42 -6.94 4.11
CA ASP A 22 -2.56 -6.91 5.56
C ASP A 22 -1.44 -6.09 6.22
N GLU A 23 -0.20 -6.20 5.71
CA GLU A 23 0.92 -5.37 6.14
C GLU A 23 0.68 -3.87 5.92
N LEU A 24 0.10 -3.48 4.77
CA LEU A 24 -0.19 -2.09 4.48
C LEU A 24 -1.37 -1.57 5.30
N MET A 25 -2.38 -2.41 5.53
CA MET A 25 -3.50 -2.08 6.42
C MET A 25 -3.02 -1.84 7.85
N ALA A 26 -2.04 -2.59 8.35
CA ALA A 26 -1.44 -2.35 9.66
C ALA A 26 -0.69 -1.00 9.74
N GLN A 27 -0.23 -0.46 8.61
CA GLN A 27 0.46 0.85 8.55
C GLN A 27 -0.51 2.02 8.35
N MET A 28 -1.79 1.74 8.11
CA MET A 28 -2.79 2.75 7.78
C MET A 28 -3.08 3.69 8.96
N ASP A 29 -3.14 3.15 10.18
CA ASP A 29 -3.24 3.94 11.41
C ASP A 29 -2.09 4.94 11.54
N GLN A 30 -0.89 4.50 11.16
CA GLN A 30 0.30 5.34 11.20
C GLN A 30 0.23 6.50 10.19
N LEU A 31 -0.33 6.29 8.99
CA LEU A 31 -0.57 7.36 8.03
C LEU A 31 -1.54 8.41 8.61
N TYR A 32 -2.61 7.94 9.26
CA TYR A 32 -3.60 8.81 9.90
C TYR A 32 -2.97 9.67 11.00
N ASP A 33 -2.20 9.05 11.90
CA ASP A 33 -1.55 9.74 13.02
C ASP A 33 -0.54 10.79 12.56
N LEU A 34 0.29 10.46 11.56
CA LEU A 34 1.26 11.41 11.00
C LEU A 34 0.55 12.61 10.35
N ARG A 35 -0.57 12.37 9.68
CA ARG A 35 -1.37 13.45 9.07
C ARG A 35 -1.93 14.39 10.13
N GLN A 36 -2.41 13.86 11.26
CA GLN A 36 -2.90 14.66 12.39
C GLN A 36 -1.77 15.48 13.04
N GLN A 37 -0.59 14.88 13.24
CA GLN A 37 0.57 15.58 13.78
C GLN A 37 1.01 16.72 12.86
N LEU A 38 1.09 16.46 11.55
CA LEU A 38 1.44 17.49 10.56
C LEU A 38 0.42 18.65 10.52
N GLN A 39 -0.85 18.38 10.79
CA GLN A 39 -1.88 19.42 10.86
C GLN A 39 -1.70 20.35 12.08
N LYS A 40 -1.21 19.81 13.21
CA LYS A 40 -0.97 20.56 14.45
C LYS A 40 0.30 21.41 14.41
N THR A 41 1.21 21.18 13.47
CA THR A 41 2.58 21.75 13.47
C THR A 41 2.73 23.05 12.66
N ALA A 42 1.69 23.88 12.43
CA ALA A 42 1.81 25.08 11.57
C ALA A 42 2.18 26.38 12.34
N PRO A 43 3.03 27.32 11.80
CA PRO A 43 3.11 27.66 10.37
C PRO A 43 4.51 27.84 9.72
N ALA A 44 5.63 27.35 10.27
CA ALA A 44 6.96 27.73 9.74
C ALA A 44 7.27 27.25 8.29
N ASP A 45 6.61 26.20 7.77
CA ASP A 45 6.81 25.77 6.38
C ASP A 45 5.55 25.08 5.79
N THR A 46 4.52 25.89 5.56
CA THR A 46 3.17 25.45 5.15
C THR A 46 3.16 24.66 3.84
N VAL A 47 4.10 24.93 2.93
CA VAL A 47 4.21 24.26 1.62
C VAL A 47 4.74 22.84 1.78
N MET A 48 5.82 22.65 2.55
CA MET A 48 6.37 21.31 2.79
C MET A 48 5.41 20.44 3.60
N ALA A 49 4.82 20.98 4.67
CA ALA A 49 3.80 20.27 5.45
C ALA A 49 2.58 19.89 4.60
N GLY A 50 2.12 20.81 3.73
CA GLY A 50 1.05 20.55 2.78
C GLY A 50 1.39 19.44 1.77
N ARG A 51 2.63 19.40 1.28
CA ARG A 51 3.10 18.34 0.37
C ARG A 51 3.10 16.99 1.07
N GLN A 52 3.62 16.89 2.29
CA GLN A 52 3.66 15.61 3.03
C GLN A 52 2.25 15.12 3.38
N ARG A 53 1.33 16.02 3.76
CA ARG A 53 -0.08 15.65 3.97
C ARG A 53 -0.72 15.07 2.72
N ARG A 54 -0.47 15.66 1.55
CA ARG A 54 -0.97 15.12 0.26
C ARG A 54 -0.33 13.78 -0.08
N ALA A 55 0.95 13.57 0.22
CA ALA A 55 1.62 12.29 0.00
C ALA A 55 1.00 11.17 0.85
N LEU A 56 0.75 11.42 2.14
CA LEU A 56 0.06 10.48 3.02
C LEU A 56 -1.36 10.14 2.52
N LEU A 57 -2.10 11.14 2.04
CA LEU A 57 -3.43 10.94 1.43
C LEU A 57 -3.37 10.12 0.14
N ALA A 58 -2.35 10.35 -0.70
CA ALA A 58 -2.17 9.59 -1.93
C ALA A 58 -1.82 8.12 -1.65
N ALA A 59 -1.03 7.85 -0.60
CA ALA A 59 -0.76 6.50 -0.13
C ALA A 59 -2.06 5.77 0.26
N ASP A 60 -2.84 6.38 1.14
CA ASP A 60 -4.14 5.86 1.59
C ASP A 60 -5.11 5.62 0.40
N ALA A 61 -5.24 6.60 -0.49
CA ALA A 61 -6.08 6.49 -1.68
C ALA A 61 -5.62 5.38 -2.63
N GLY A 62 -4.31 5.17 -2.77
CA GLY A 62 -3.75 4.06 -3.56
C GLY A 62 -4.15 2.70 -3.00
N MET A 63 -4.12 2.55 -1.68
CA MET A 63 -4.56 1.32 -1.01
C MET A 63 -6.07 1.10 -1.16
N MET A 64 -6.89 2.13 -0.94
CA MET A 64 -8.35 2.04 -1.11
C MET A 64 -8.74 1.75 -2.56
N THR A 65 -8.02 2.33 -3.52
CA THR A 65 -8.23 2.05 -4.95
C THR A 65 -7.93 0.58 -5.26
N TRP A 66 -6.82 0.06 -4.73
CA TRP A 66 -6.50 -1.36 -4.87
C TRP A 66 -7.59 -2.24 -4.27
N MET A 67 -8.06 -1.95 -3.06
CA MET A 67 -9.11 -2.72 -2.40
C MET A 67 -10.43 -2.71 -3.19
N HIS A 68 -10.78 -1.58 -3.81
CA HIS A 68 -11.98 -1.48 -4.66
C HIS A 68 -11.83 -2.22 -5.99
N GLN A 69 -10.62 -2.33 -6.53
CA GLN A 69 -10.36 -2.96 -7.84
C GLN A 69 -10.00 -4.44 -7.72
N TYR A 70 -9.49 -4.86 -6.57
CA TYR A 70 -9.12 -6.24 -6.33
C TYR A 70 -10.37 -7.13 -6.32
N HIS A 71 -10.33 -8.18 -7.14
CA HIS A 71 -11.33 -9.22 -7.14
C HIS A 71 -10.62 -10.57 -7.23
N ARG A 72 -10.97 -11.50 -6.36
CA ARG A 72 -10.45 -12.86 -6.49
C ARG A 72 -10.98 -13.49 -7.79
N PRO A 73 -10.12 -13.96 -8.71
CA PRO A 73 -10.58 -14.70 -9.88
C PRO A 73 -11.34 -15.96 -9.47
N ALA A 74 -12.38 -16.34 -10.22
CA ALA A 74 -13.10 -17.59 -9.96
C ALA A 74 -12.15 -18.80 -10.09
N ASP A 75 -12.37 -19.84 -9.29
CA ASP A 75 -11.55 -21.07 -9.31
C ASP A 75 -11.61 -21.80 -10.67
N THR A 76 -12.66 -21.54 -11.46
CA THR A 76 -12.81 -22.02 -12.84
C THR A 76 -11.90 -21.30 -13.85
N THR A 77 -11.22 -20.23 -13.44
CA THR A 77 -10.28 -19.48 -14.28
C THR A 77 -9.00 -20.30 -14.47
N LYS A 78 -8.53 -20.38 -15.72
CA LYS A 78 -7.26 -21.02 -16.07
C LYS A 78 -6.12 -20.55 -15.15
N VAL A 79 -5.35 -21.49 -14.61
CA VAL A 79 -4.28 -21.24 -13.63
C VAL A 79 -3.28 -20.19 -14.13
N GLU A 80 -2.91 -20.23 -15.41
CA GLU A 80 -1.96 -19.29 -16.00
C GLU A 80 -2.49 -17.85 -15.98
N ARG A 81 -3.80 -17.68 -16.17
CA ARG A 81 -4.46 -16.37 -16.07
C ARG A 81 -4.51 -15.88 -14.63
N ARG A 82 -4.76 -16.78 -13.66
CA ARG A 82 -4.73 -16.45 -12.23
C ARG A 82 -3.33 -16.03 -11.78
N LEU A 83 -2.30 -16.78 -12.17
CA LEU A 83 -0.90 -16.43 -11.90
C LEU A 83 -0.53 -15.06 -12.50
N THR A 84 -0.93 -14.81 -13.75
CA THR A 84 -0.69 -13.49 -14.40
C THR A 84 -1.41 -12.37 -13.66
N TYR A 85 -2.66 -12.58 -13.26
CA TYR A 85 -3.44 -11.61 -12.49
C TYR A 85 -2.77 -11.32 -11.15
N TYR A 86 -2.42 -12.33 -10.37
CA TYR A 86 -1.78 -12.14 -9.07
C TYR A 86 -0.41 -11.48 -9.18
N ALA A 87 0.38 -11.77 -10.21
CA ALA A 87 1.62 -11.05 -10.47
C ALA A 87 1.39 -9.55 -10.69
N GLN A 88 0.35 -9.17 -11.46
CA GLN A 88 -0.01 -7.77 -11.66
C GLN A 88 -0.48 -7.11 -10.36
N GLN A 89 -1.30 -7.81 -9.57
CA GLN A 89 -1.76 -7.32 -8.27
C GLN A 89 -0.58 -7.13 -7.29
N GLN A 90 0.38 -8.05 -7.30
CA GLN A 90 1.60 -7.95 -6.49
C GLN A 90 2.40 -6.69 -6.85
N HIS A 91 2.63 -6.44 -8.15
CA HIS A 91 3.33 -5.23 -8.58
C HIS A 91 2.61 -3.94 -8.18
N TYR A 92 1.27 -3.93 -8.26
CA TYR A 92 0.48 -2.79 -7.82
C TYR A 92 0.66 -2.55 -6.32
N ILE A 93 0.43 -3.57 -5.50
CA ILE A 93 0.45 -3.42 -4.05
C ILE A 93 1.86 -3.15 -3.51
N ASP A 94 2.91 -3.64 -4.16
CA ASP A 94 4.28 -3.27 -3.86
C ASP A 94 4.56 -1.79 -4.12
N SER A 95 4.01 -1.26 -5.21
CA SER A 95 4.10 0.17 -5.55
C SER A 95 3.38 1.04 -4.50
N VAL A 96 2.19 0.62 -4.07
CA VAL A 96 1.49 1.26 -2.94
C VAL A 96 2.35 1.20 -1.68
N GLY A 97 2.96 0.05 -1.39
CA GLY A 97 3.83 -0.09 -0.22
C GLY A 97 5.10 0.78 -0.27
N HIS A 98 5.65 1.04 -1.45
CA HIS A 98 6.70 2.04 -1.62
C HIS A 98 6.21 3.46 -1.35
N LEU A 99 5.00 3.80 -1.80
CA LEU A 99 4.37 5.09 -1.50
C LEU A 99 4.10 5.28 0.00
N PHE A 100 3.62 4.24 0.70
CA PHE A 100 3.46 4.22 2.15
C PHE A 100 4.77 4.57 2.85
N ARG A 101 5.81 3.78 2.62
CA ARG A 101 7.12 3.93 3.26
C ARG A 101 7.70 5.33 3.01
N THR A 102 7.74 5.77 1.76
CA THR A 102 8.33 7.08 1.41
C THR A 102 7.55 8.25 2.02
N SER A 103 6.22 8.17 2.05
CA SER A 103 5.36 9.20 2.65
C SER A 103 5.52 9.25 4.16
N ILE A 104 5.56 8.08 4.81
CA ILE A 104 5.80 7.92 6.25
C ILE A 104 7.15 8.51 6.65
N ASP A 105 8.23 8.10 5.97
CA ASP A 105 9.58 8.50 6.31
C ASP A 105 9.77 10.02 6.15
N SER A 106 9.23 10.57 5.07
CA SER A 106 9.29 12.00 4.80
C SER A 106 8.48 12.83 5.82
N ALA A 107 7.30 12.34 6.21
CA ALA A 107 6.48 12.99 7.24
C ALA A 107 7.16 12.96 8.62
N ARG A 108 7.73 11.82 9.00
CA ARG A 108 8.49 11.67 10.26
C ARG A 108 9.70 12.59 10.31
N LEU A 109 10.46 12.69 9.20
CA LEU A 109 11.62 13.59 9.12
C LEU A 109 11.21 15.06 9.30
N LEU A 110 10.12 15.48 8.67
CA LEU A 110 9.60 16.84 8.81
C LEU A 110 9.18 17.14 10.25
N LEU A 111 8.44 16.24 10.90
CA LEU A 111 8.02 16.40 12.30
C LEU A 111 9.22 16.48 13.25
N LYS A 112 10.25 15.66 13.03
CA LYS A 112 11.50 15.69 13.83
C LYS A 112 12.26 17.00 13.66
N THR A 113 12.21 17.60 12.47
CA THR A 113 12.93 18.84 12.15
C THR A 113 12.19 20.07 12.67
N GLY A 114 10.86 20.08 12.60
CA GLY A 114 10.02 21.17 13.12
C GLY A 114 9.79 21.18 14.63
N SER A 115 10.21 20.14 15.35
CA SER A 115 10.15 20.06 16.82
C SER A 115 11.41 20.61 17.52
N ARG A 116 12.33 21.23 16.78
CA ARG A 116 13.56 21.86 17.30
C ARG A 116 13.43 23.37 17.36
#